data_AF-A0A931AIU8-F1
#
_entry.id   AF-A0A931AIU8-F1
#
_cell.length_a   1.000
_cell.length_b   1.000
_cell.length_c   1.000
_cell.angle_alpha   90.00
_cell.angle_beta   90.00
_cell.angle_gamma   90.00
#
_symmetry.space_group_name_H-M   'P 1'
#
loop_
_entity.id
_entity.type
_entity.pdbx_description
1 polymer ?
#
loop_
_entity_poly.entity_id
_entity_poly.type
_entity_poly.pdbx_seq_one_letter_code
_entity_poly.pdbx_strand_id
1 'polypeptide(L)'
;MTQPAQPCLAVGRRRTGRPCAATSVGIAERFVGTLRRECLDHLLIYGERHLRTVLAEYERHFNDHRPHQGGSLHPPMHDPGKVIDMTARIRHRRTVTGLISEYYRAA
;
A
#
# COMPACT_ATOMS: atom_id res chain seq x y z
N MET A 1 20.23 46.05 44.16
CA MET A 1 21.46 45.30 43.86
C MET A 1 21.11 44.30 42.77
N THR A 2 21.40 44.68 41.54
CA THR A 2 20.97 44.06 40.30
C THR A 2 21.97 42.96 39.92
N GLN A 3 21.50 41.72 39.81
CA GLN A 3 22.33 40.61 39.32
C GLN A 3 22.33 40.64 37.78
N PRO A 4 23.50 40.56 37.11
CA PRO A 4 23.53 40.61 35.65
C PRO A 4 23.15 39.24 35.08
N ALA A 5 22.14 39.24 34.21
CA ALA A 5 21.87 38.17 33.29
C ALA A 5 22.77 38.35 32.06
N GLN A 6 23.60 37.37 31.74
CA GLN A 6 24.08 37.13 30.38
C GLN A 6 24.32 35.63 30.11
N PRO A 7 24.22 35.20 28.83
CA PRO A 7 23.61 33.93 28.48
C PRO A 7 24.65 32.89 28.03
N CYS A 8 24.49 31.65 28.47
CA CYS A 8 25.21 30.53 27.90
C CYS A 8 24.58 30.17 26.55
N LEU A 9 25.19 30.69 25.48
CA LEU A 9 25.01 30.26 24.10
C LEU A 9 25.25 28.75 23.97
N ALA A 10 24.20 27.95 24.10
CA ALA A 10 24.17 26.61 23.55
C ALA A 10 23.60 26.71 22.14
N VAL A 11 24.47 26.53 21.14
CA VAL A 11 24.15 26.44 19.72
C VAL A 11 23.01 25.44 19.53
N GLY A 12 21.79 25.98 19.40
CA GLY A 12 20.60 25.21 19.08
C GLY A 12 20.77 24.63 17.69
N ARG A 13 20.97 23.30 17.63
CA ARG A 13 20.94 22.50 16.40
C ARG A 13 19.90 23.09 15.46
N ARG A 14 20.34 23.62 14.31
CA ARG A 14 19.46 23.91 13.19
C ARG A 14 18.71 22.62 12.89
N ARG A 15 17.46 22.53 13.34
CA ARG A 15 16.48 21.58 12.81
C ARG A 15 16.27 22.00 11.37
N THR A 16 17.18 21.60 10.49
CA THR A 16 16.87 21.55 9.07
C THR A 16 15.67 20.63 8.97
N GLY A 17 14.50 21.20 8.67
CA GLY A 17 13.28 20.46 8.39
C GLY A 17 13.52 19.61 7.17
N ARG A 18 14.07 18.42 7.37
CA ARG A 18 14.14 17.39 6.33
C ARG A 18 12.70 16.93 6.15
N PRO A 19 12.08 17.12 4.97
CA PRO A 19 10.72 16.65 4.77
C PRO A 19 10.73 15.14 4.99
N CYS A 20 9.61 14.67 5.54
CA CYS A 20 9.19 13.29 5.72
C CYS A 20 9.23 12.47 4.41
N ALA A 21 10.41 12.31 3.79
CA ALA A 21 10.61 11.55 2.56
C ALA A 21 10.91 10.06 2.84
N ALA A 22 11.31 9.71 4.06
CA ALA A 22 11.66 8.34 4.43
C ALA A 22 10.48 7.36 4.43
N THR A 23 9.25 7.85 4.62
CA THR A 23 8.05 7.01 4.63
C THR A 23 7.62 6.58 3.23
N SER A 24 7.69 7.47 2.24
CA SER A 24 7.23 7.16 0.87
C SER A 24 8.08 6.09 0.19
N VAL A 25 9.40 6.14 0.34
CA VAL A 25 10.33 5.17 -0.25
C VAL A 25 10.14 3.78 0.37
N GLY A 26 10.03 3.68 1.71
CA GLY A 26 9.82 2.39 2.36
C GLY A 26 8.48 1.72 2.01
N ILE A 27 7.43 2.52 1.75
CA ILE A 27 6.14 2.00 1.27
C ILE A 27 6.27 1.48 -0.17
N ALA A 28 6.96 2.22 -1.05
CA ALA A 28 7.19 1.81 -2.43
C ALA A 28 8.04 0.54 -2.52
N GLU A 29 9.12 0.44 -1.74
CA GLU A 29 9.98 -0.75 -1.67
C GLU A 29 9.20 -1.99 -1.23
N ARG A 30 8.37 -1.86 -0.19
CA ARG A 30 7.50 -2.94 0.29
C ARG A 30 6.52 -3.37 -0.80
N PHE A 31 5.89 -2.41 -1.49
CA PHE A 31 4.96 -2.70 -2.58
C PHE A 31 5.64 -3.49 -3.71
N VAL A 32 6.79 -3.03 -4.20
CA VAL A 32 7.54 -3.71 -5.28
C VAL A 32 8.01 -5.10 -4.83
N GLY A 33 8.44 -5.24 -3.57
CA GLY A 33 8.83 -6.53 -3.02
C GLY A 33 7.68 -7.54 -2.98
N THR A 34 6.47 -7.09 -2.65
CA THR A 34 5.27 -7.94 -2.64
C THR A 34 4.82 -8.29 -4.07
N LEU A 35 4.77 -7.31 -4.97
CA LEU A 35 4.45 -7.51 -6.39
C LEU A 35 5.35 -8.56 -7.04
N ARG A 36 6.65 -8.52 -6.73
CA ARG A 36 7.60 -9.47 -7.30
C ARG A 36 7.34 -10.90 -6.82
N ARG A 37 7.19 -11.08 -5.51
CA ARG A 37 6.96 -12.39 -4.87
C ARG A 37 5.65 -13.06 -5.27
N GLU A 38 4.61 -12.27 -5.53
CA GLU A 38 3.27 -12.81 -5.80
C GLU A 38 2.94 -12.93 -7.29
N CYS A 39 3.61 -12.16 -8.14
CA CYS A 39 3.26 -12.09 -9.56
C CYS A 39 4.47 -12.28 -10.47
N LEU A 40 5.50 -11.45 -10.35
CA LEU A 40 6.59 -11.47 -11.32
C LEU A 40 7.48 -12.72 -11.23
N ASP A 41 7.58 -13.35 -10.06
CA ASP A 41 8.30 -14.62 -9.90
C ASP A 41 7.51 -15.83 -10.47
N HIS A 42 6.22 -15.63 -10.83
CA HIS A 42 5.33 -16.68 -11.34
C HIS A 42 4.86 -16.45 -12.79
N LEU A 43 5.16 -15.29 -13.39
CA LEU A 43 4.72 -14.94 -14.75
C LEU A 43 5.91 -14.80 -15.71
N LEU A 44 5.78 -15.41 -16.89
CA LEU A 44 6.67 -15.11 -18.00
C LEU A 44 6.18 -13.85 -18.73
N ILE A 45 6.97 -12.79 -18.65
CA ILE A 45 6.63 -11.50 -19.26
C ILE A 45 7.16 -11.44 -20.69
N TYR A 46 6.26 -11.63 -21.67
CA TYR A 46 6.58 -11.61 -23.10
C TYR A 46 6.88 -10.22 -23.70
N GLY A 47 6.70 -9.13 -22.94
CA GLY A 47 7.01 -7.77 -23.41
C GLY A 47 6.39 -6.68 -22.55
N GLU A 48 6.70 -5.41 -22.85
CA GLU A 48 6.27 -4.25 -22.05
C GLU A 48 4.73 -4.15 -21.98
N ARG A 49 4.03 -4.32 -23.10
CA ARG A 49 2.56 -4.26 -23.12
C ARG A 49 1.94 -5.30 -22.19
N HIS A 50 2.49 -6.51 -22.17
CA HIS A 50 2.03 -7.57 -21.27
C HIS A 50 2.29 -7.20 -19.81
N LEU A 51 3.49 -6.69 -19.50
CA LEU A 51 3.83 -6.21 -18.17
C LEU A 51 2.86 -5.12 -17.70
N ARG A 52 2.58 -4.12 -18.53
CA ARG A 52 1.68 -3.02 -18.17
C ARG A 52 0.26 -3.51 -17.86
N THR A 53 -0.25 -4.48 -18.62
CA THR A 53 -1.55 -5.08 -18.34
C THR A 53 -1.54 -5.81 -16.99
N VAL A 54 -0.52 -6.64 -16.74
CA VAL A 54 -0.37 -7.38 -15.47
C VAL A 54 -0.26 -6.41 -14.29
N LEU A 55 0.53 -5.34 -14.41
CA LEU A 55 0.70 -4.34 -13.37
C LEU A 55 -0.62 -3.61 -13.08
N ALA A 56 -1.39 -3.26 -14.11
CA ALA A 56 -2.70 -2.62 -13.94
C ALA A 56 -3.73 -3.55 -13.27
N GLU A 57 -3.72 -4.85 -13.60
CA GLU A 57 -4.54 -5.84 -12.90
C GLU A 57 -4.12 -6.00 -11.43
N TYR A 58 -2.80 -6.03 -11.17
CA TYR A 58 -2.28 -6.14 -9.82
C TYR A 58 -2.59 -4.90 -8.97
N GLU A 59 -2.46 -3.70 -9.53
CA GLU A 59 -2.79 -2.46 -8.83
C GLU A 59 -4.27 -2.45 -8.39
N ARG A 60 -5.18 -2.86 -9.27
CA ARG A 60 -6.60 -3.01 -8.93
C ARG A 60 -6.80 -4.02 -7.81
N HIS A 61 -6.17 -5.19 -7.92
CA HIS A 61 -6.22 -6.20 -6.85
C HIS A 61 -5.71 -5.65 -5.50
N PHE A 62 -4.56 -4.97 -5.52
CA PHE A 62 -3.91 -4.44 -4.33
C PHE A 62 -4.74 -3.34 -3.65
N ASN A 63 -5.40 -2.48 -4.43
CA ASN A 63 -6.16 -1.37 -3.88
C ASN A 63 -7.62 -1.71 -3.55
N ASP A 64 -8.27 -2.59 -4.32
CA ASP A 64 -9.71 -2.87 -4.15
C ASP A 64 -10.00 -4.13 -3.34
N HIS A 65 -9.12 -5.13 -3.38
CA HIS A 65 -9.44 -6.46 -2.85
C HIS A 65 -8.53 -6.91 -1.72
N ARG A 66 -7.25 -6.51 -1.74
CA ARG A 66 -6.28 -7.01 -0.78
C ARG A 66 -6.54 -6.45 0.62
N PRO A 67 -6.69 -7.30 1.65
CA PRO A 67 -6.79 -6.85 3.03
C PRO A 67 -5.40 -6.36 3.51
N HIS A 68 -5.31 -5.12 3.97
CA HIS A 68 -4.07 -4.57 4.52
C HIS A 68 -4.10 -4.57 6.04
N GLN A 69 -3.07 -5.13 6.68
CA GLN A 69 -2.96 -5.19 8.14
C GLN A 69 -2.94 -3.79 8.79
N GLY A 70 -2.42 -2.78 8.09
CA GLY A 70 -2.43 -1.39 8.55
C GLY A 70 -3.79 -0.68 8.45
N GLY A 71 -4.75 -1.28 7.74
CA GLY A 71 -6.11 -0.76 7.53
C GLY A 71 -7.19 -1.64 8.20
N SER A 72 -6.87 -2.31 9.30
CA SER A 72 -7.79 -3.25 9.97
C SER A 72 -8.32 -4.34 9.04
N LEU A 73 -7.45 -4.86 8.16
CA LEU A 73 -7.78 -5.87 7.14
C LEU A 73 -8.73 -5.39 6.03
N HIS A 74 -8.94 -4.08 5.89
CA HIS A 74 -9.67 -3.53 4.76
C HIS A 74 -8.72 -3.15 3.61
N PRO A 75 -9.16 -3.28 2.37
CA PRO A 75 -8.51 -2.66 1.22
C PRO A 75 -8.46 -1.12 1.36
N PRO A 76 -7.49 -0.42 0.75
CA PRO A 76 -7.34 1.02 0.91
C PRO A 76 -8.48 1.79 0.21
N MET A 77 -9.06 1.24 -0.86
CA MET A 77 -10.26 1.77 -1.51
C MET A 77 -11.57 1.14 -0.97
N HIS A 78 -11.53 0.52 0.21
CA HIS A 78 -12.74 0.00 0.83
C HIS A 78 -13.73 1.13 1.17
N ASP A 79 -14.98 0.97 0.75
CA ASP A 79 -16.09 1.83 1.16
C ASP A 79 -16.62 1.37 2.54
N PRO A 80 -16.39 2.13 3.62
CA PRO A 80 -16.84 1.75 4.97
C PRO A 80 -18.38 1.74 5.11
N GLY A 81 -19.12 2.32 4.18
CA GLY A 81 -20.58 2.29 4.14
C GLY A 81 -21.15 1.03 3.48
N LYS A 82 -20.31 0.21 2.86
CA LYS A 82 -20.74 -1.00 2.15
C LYS A 82 -20.98 -2.14 3.14
N VAL A 83 -22.23 -2.31 3.56
CA VAL A 83 -22.66 -3.45 4.38
C VAL A 83 -22.51 -4.73 3.57
N ILE A 84 -21.62 -5.62 4.02
CA ILE A 84 -21.45 -6.94 3.42
C ILE A 84 -22.53 -7.85 3.98
N ASP A 85 -23.51 -8.22 3.15
CA ASP A 85 -24.47 -9.26 3.52
C ASP A 85 -23.73 -10.58 3.74
N MET A 86 -23.77 -11.11 4.97
CA MET A 86 -23.06 -12.34 5.32
C MET A 86 -23.72 -13.61 4.74
N THR A 87 -24.98 -13.52 4.35
CA THR A 87 -25.77 -14.62 3.78
C THR A 87 -25.68 -14.68 2.26
N ALA A 88 -25.22 -13.60 1.63
CA ALA A 88 -25.02 -13.53 0.20
C ALA A 88 -24.03 -14.58 -0.32
N ARG A 89 -24.33 -15.10 -1.52
CA ARG A 89 -23.51 -16.10 -2.20
C ARG A 89 -22.11 -15.57 -2.48
N ILE A 90 -21.10 -16.33 -2.05
CA ILE A 90 -19.69 -16.06 -2.37
C ILE A 90 -19.45 -16.39 -3.85
N ARG A 91 -18.84 -15.45 -4.56
CA ARG A 91 -18.35 -15.61 -5.92
C ARG A 91 -16.83 -15.59 -5.92
N HIS A 92 -16.28 -16.40 -6.81
CA HIS A 92 -14.84 -16.48 -7.06
C HIS A 92 -14.52 -15.81 -8.39
N ARG A 93 -13.40 -15.10 -8.44
CA ARG A 93 -12.81 -14.55 -9.66
C ARG A 93 -11.32 -14.79 -9.63
N ARG A 94 -10.74 -15.20 -10.76
CA ARG A 94 -9.29 -15.19 -10.92
C ARG A 94 -8.83 -13.89 -11.57
N THR A 95 -7.85 -13.24 -10.98
CA THR A 95 -7.29 -11.94 -11.39
C THR A 95 -5.75 -12.07 -11.52
N VAL A 96 -5.10 -11.06 -12.10
CA VAL A 96 -3.66 -11.02 -12.38
C VAL A 96 -3.23 -12.22 -13.22
N THR A 97 -3.78 -12.29 -14.43
CA THR A 97 -3.52 -13.40 -15.38
C THR A 97 -3.87 -14.79 -14.81
N GLY A 98 -4.74 -14.84 -13.80
CA GLY A 98 -5.23 -16.08 -13.20
C GLY A 98 -4.45 -16.57 -11.99
N LEU A 99 -3.42 -15.84 -11.55
CA LEU A 99 -2.60 -16.20 -10.39
C LEU A 99 -3.31 -16.01 -9.05
N ILE A 100 -4.13 -14.96 -8.96
CA ILE A 100 -4.75 -14.57 -7.69
C ILE A 100 -6.22 -14.93 -7.70
N SER A 101 -6.67 -15.61 -6.66
CA SER A 101 -8.08 -15.91 -6.43
C SER A 101 -8.70 -14.85 -5.52
N GLU A 102 -9.68 -14.13 -6.06
CA GLU A 102 -10.47 -13.13 -5.36
C GLU A 102 -11.84 -13.71 -5.00
N TYR A 103 -12.29 -13.43 -3.78
CA TYR A 103 -13.57 -13.90 -3.25
C TYR A 103 -14.41 -12.72 -2.79
N TYR A 104 -15.56 -12.53 -3.41
CA TYR A 104 -16.48 -11.44 -3.05
C TYR A 104 -17.89 -11.97 -2.88
N ARG A 105 -18.68 -11.32 -2.02
CA ARG A 105 -20.10 -11.65 -1.90
C ARG A 105 -20.91 -10.89 -2.94
N ALA A 106 -21.84 -11.57 -3.59
CA ALA A 106 -22.78 -10.94 -4.51
C ALA A 106 -23.71 -10.00 -3.74
N ALA A 107 -23.93 -8.78 -4.23
CA ALA A 107 -24.92 -7.86 -3.66
C ALA A 107 -26.34 -8.35 -3.93
#